data_AF-A0A2D3VUX6-F1
#
_entry.id   AF-A0A2D3VUX6-F1
#
_cell.length_a   1.000
_cell.length_b   1.000
_cell.length_c   1.000
_cell.angle_alpha   90.00
_cell.angle_beta   90.00
_cell.angle_gamma   90.00
#
_symmetry.space_group_name_H-M   'P 1'
#
loop_
_entity.id
_entity.type
_entity.pdbx_description
1 polymer ?
#
loop_
_entity_poly.entity_id
_entity_poly.type
_entity_poly.pdbx_seq_one_letter_code
_entity_poly.pdbx_strand_id
1 'polypeptide(L)'
;MTKPSHNLMAYNSQICVDDKFKFIVATDITSSGSDKQELHKMAIQAKEIIDNPDLIITADKGYYSAVEIKKCVDDNINTIVPPIRTGQEQRNKGKFTKDMFVYDKEQDAYVCPNNKLISRTSSLNQSYARTMHMYRSSQTDCLSCPIKSKCLGEKTKQKQTQRWEHQELLDEYNHKMQTDESKAIIKKRGSIVEHPFGTIKRSLGWDHFLVRGKKKVAGENALIMFTYNFKRLLNLIGIALFKKLMIAIKKGNLSDIREEIALYIASFRFYMARFFKIVLECNLGRIIC
;
A
#
# COMPACT_ATOMS: atom_id res chain seq x y z
N MET A 1 -15.29 -8.48 15.77
CA MET A 1 -13.89 -8.78 16.18
C MET A 1 -13.31 -7.53 16.83
N THR A 2 -13.48 -7.39 18.14
CA THR A 2 -12.94 -6.29 18.94
C THR A 2 -11.43 -6.48 19.03
N LYS A 3 -10.64 -5.52 18.51
CA LYS A 3 -9.16 -5.58 18.62
C LYS A 3 -8.80 -5.49 20.10
N PRO A 4 -8.13 -6.50 20.70
CA PRO A 4 -7.68 -6.39 22.08
C PRO A 4 -6.60 -5.32 22.17
N SER A 5 -6.58 -4.59 23.28
CA SER A 5 -5.62 -3.54 23.64
C SER A 5 -4.22 -4.05 24.02
N HIS A 6 -3.88 -5.30 23.72
CA HIS A 6 -2.64 -5.93 24.13
C HIS A 6 -1.80 -6.36 22.92
N ASN A 7 -0.48 -6.18 23.04
CA ASN A 7 0.50 -6.71 22.09
C ASN A 7 0.34 -8.23 22.00
N LEU A 8 -0.40 -8.70 21.00
CA LEU A 8 -0.56 -10.12 20.72
C LEU A 8 0.77 -10.63 20.14
N MET A 9 1.38 -11.63 20.78
CA MET A 9 2.50 -12.36 20.20
C MET A 9 1.97 -13.21 19.04
N ALA A 10 1.93 -12.62 17.85
CA ALA A 10 1.43 -13.26 16.64
C ALA A 10 2.35 -12.97 15.46
N TYR A 11 2.19 -13.79 14.42
CA TYR A 11 2.80 -13.58 13.12
C TYR A 11 1.78 -12.97 12.18
N ASN A 12 2.20 -11.93 11.47
CA ASN A 12 1.41 -11.26 10.45
C ASN A 12 1.97 -11.63 9.07
N SER A 13 1.10 -12.14 8.20
CA SER A 13 1.45 -12.56 6.85
C SER A 13 1.28 -11.40 5.87
N GLN A 14 2.36 -11.14 5.13
CA GLN A 14 2.46 -10.10 4.13
C GLN A 14 2.45 -10.77 2.76
N ILE A 15 1.64 -10.27 1.82
CA ILE A 15 1.57 -10.80 0.46
C ILE A 15 1.52 -9.66 -0.57
N CYS A 16 2.18 -9.86 -1.71
CA CYS A 16 1.97 -9.09 -2.92
C CYS A 16 1.21 -9.95 -3.92
N VAL A 17 0.21 -9.39 -4.57
CA VAL A 17 -0.73 -10.12 -5.42
C VAL A 17 -0.87 -9.39 -6.75
N ASP A 18 -0.78 -10.12 -7.86
CA ASP A 18 -1.02 -9.55 -9.18
C ASP A 18 -2.51 -9.18 -9.38
N ASP A 19 -2.78 -8.15 -10.16
CA ASP A 19 -4.13 -7.64 -10.36
C ASP A 19 -4.96 -8.45 -11.37
N LYS A 20 -4.31 -9.13 -12.33
CA LYS A 20 -4.93 -9.74 -13.51
C LYS A 20 -5.42 -11.17 -13.28
N PHE A 21 -4.60 -11.99 -12.65
CA PHE A 21 -4.80 -13.41 -12.40
C PHE A 21 -4.88 -13.74 -10.91
N LYS A 22 -4.48 -12.81 -10.02
CA LYS A 22 -4.54 -12.96 -8.56
C LYS A 22 -3.57 -14.01 -8.00
N PHE A 23 -2.44 -14.23 -8.65
CA PHE A 23 -1.31 -14.96 -8.09
C PHE A 23 -0.58 -14.11 -7.04
N ILE A 24 -0.12 -14.80 -6.00
CA ILE A 24 0.76 -14.25 -4.98
C ILE A 24 2.17 -14.27 -5.54
N VAL A 25 2.78 -13.11 -5.72
CA VAL A 25 4.12 -12.98 -6.31
C VAL A 25 5.20 -12.94 -5.25
N ALA A 26 4.93 -12.31 -4.10
CA ALA A 26 5.86 -12.25 -2.98
C ALA A 26 5.12 -12.48 -1.67
N THR A 27 5.80 -13.05 -0.67
CA THR A 27 5.24 -13.24 0.66
C THR A 27 6.30 -13.24 1.74
N ASP A 28 5.95 -12.72 2.92
CA ASP A 28 6.82 -12.73 4.08
C ASP A 28 6.02 -12.75 5.40
N ILE A 29 6.74 -12.99 6.50
CA ILE A 29 6.20 -13.01 7.86
C ILE A 29 6.89 -11.95 8.74
N THR A 30 6.08 -11.13 9.39
CA THR A 30 6.52 -10.17 10.41
C THR A 30 5.91 -10.48 11.76
N SER A 31 6.64 -10.18 12.84
CA SER A 31 6.12 -10.18 14.21
C SER A 31 5.75 -8.76 14.67
N SER A 32 5.92 -7.76 13.80
CA SER A 32 5.47 -6.40 14.05
C SER A 32 3.95 -6.34 13.99
N GLY A 33 3.32 -5.72 15.00
CA GLY A 33 1.89 -5.44 14.98
C GLY A 33 1.49 -4.30 14.01
N SER A 34 2.46 -3.68 13.33
CA SER A 34 2.24 -2.55 12.42
C SER A 34 2.90 -2.82 11.07
N ASP A 35 2.13 -2.66 9.99
CA ASP A 35 2.59 -2.86 8.60
C ASP A 35 3.44 -1.70 8.04
N LYS A 36 3.62 -0.61 8.80
CA LYS A 36 4.34 0.61 8.38
C LYS A 36 5.80 0.42 7.96
N GLN A 37 6.39 -0.75 8.17
CA GLN A 37 7.80 -1.05 7.85
C GLN A 37 7.94 -2.19 6.83
N GLU A 38 6.83 -2.65 6.24
CA GLU A 38 6.84 -3.84 5.38
C GLU A 38 6.72 -3.48 3.89
N LEU A 39 6.41 -2.22 3.56
CA LEU A 39 6.16 -1.78 2.17
C LEU A 39 7.37 -2.00 1.27
N HIS A 40 8.53 -1.46 1.64
CA HIS A 40 9.72 -1.46 0.77
C HIS A 40 10.25 -2.88 0.55
N LYS A 41 10.29 -3.68 1.62
CA LYS A 41 10.72 -5.07 1.55
C LYS A 41 9.88 -5.90 0.58
N MET A 42 8.55 -5.83 0.73
CA MET A 42 7.62 -6.55 -0.14
C MET A 42 7.69 -6.04 -1.58
N ALA A 43 7.90 -4.73 -1.75
CA ALA A 43 8.00 -4.09 -3.04
C ALA A 43 9.24 -4.55 -3.85
N ILE A 44 10.40 -4.65 -3.21
CA ILE A 44 11.61 -5.18 -3.84
C ILE A 44 11.39 -6.62 -4.29
N GLN A 45 10.88 -7.49 -3.41
CA GLN A 45 10.65 -8.90 -3.75
C GLN A 45 9.70 -9.04 -4.95
N ALA A 46 8.66 -8.20 -5.01
CA ALA A 46 7.76 -8.20 -6.15
C ALA A 46 8.45 -7.71 -7.44
N LYS A 47 9.30 -6.69 -7.37
CA LYS A 47 10.07 -6.16 -8.50
C LYS A 47 11.13 -7.14 -9.03
N GLU A 48 11.79 -7.88 -8.15
CA GLU A 48 12.77 -8.91 -8.55
C GLU A 48 12.12 -10.06 -9.32
N ILE A 49 10.84 -10.35 -9.02
CA ILE A 49 10.08 -11.43 -9.66
C ILE A 49 9.37 -10.94 -10.93
N ILE A 50 8.85 -9.71 -10.90
CA ILE A 50 8.14 -9.11 -12.02
C ILE A 50 9.11 -8.19 -12.75
N ASP A 51 9.70 -8.71 -13.83
CA ASP A 51 10.53 -7.94 -14.76
C ASP A 51 9.65 -7.02 -15.63
N ASN A 52 9.06 -6.00 -15.01
CA ASN A 52 8.24 -4.98 -15.66
C ASN A 52 8.64 -3.58 -15.16
N PRO A 53 9.14 -2.71 -16.06
CA PRO A 53 9.53 -1.35 -15.68
C PRO A 53 8.33 -0.48 -15.23
N ASP A 54 7.13 -0.80 -15.69
CA ASP A 54 5.89 -0.06 -15.38
C ASP A 54 5.15 -0.63 -14.16
N LEU A 55 5.84 -1.43 -13.33
CA LEU A 55 5.24 -2.04 -12.14
C LEU A 55 4.79 -0.98 -11.14
N ILE A 56 3.48 -0.93 -10.89
CA ILE A 56 2.86 -0.09 -9.85
C ILE A 56 2.54 -0.95 -8.64
N ILE A 57 3.08 -0.57 -7.49
CA ILE A 57 2.85 -1.26 -6.22
C ILE A 57 1.87 -0.45 -5.36
N THR A 58 0.74 -1.04 -5.02
CA THR A 58 -0.27 -0.40 -4.17
C THR A 58 -0.50 -1.17 -2.87
N ALA A 59 -0.71 -0.44 -1.78
CA ALA A 59 -0.88 -1.02 -0.44
C ALA A 59 -1.96 -0.26 0.36
N ASP A 60 -2.41 -0.86 1.47
CA ASP A 60 -3.32 -0.22 2.42
C ASP A 60 -2.71 1.02 3.08
N LYS A 61 -3.57 1.91 3.58
CA LYS A 61 -3.16 3.07 4.38
C LYS A 61 -2.29 2.69 5.59
N GLY A 62 -2.42 1.44 6.09
CA GLY A 62 -1.59 0.89 7.17
C GLY A 62 -0.10 0.79 6.82
N TYR A 63 0.24 0.66 5.54
CA TYR A 63 1.62 0.59 5.03
C TYR A 63 2.25 1.97 4.81
N TYR A 64 1.50 3.06 4.98
CA TYR A 64 2.02 4.40 4.73
C TYR A 64 3.11 4.77 5.74
N SER A 65 4.32 4.95 5.24
CA SER A 65 5.48 5.45 5.97
C SER A 65 6.37 6.27 5.04
N ALA A 66 6.71 7.49 5.44
CA ALA A 66 7.55 8.37 4.63
C ALA A 66 8.93 7.79 4.33
N VAL A 67 9.52 7.06 5.30
CA VAL A 67 10.83 6.42 5.15
C VAL A 67 10.75 5.30 4.12
N GLU A 68 9.71 4.47 4.18
CA GLU A 68 9.52 3.37 3.24
C GLU A 68 9.21 3.88 1.83
N ILE A 69 8.41 4.94 1.70
CA ILE A 69 8.15 5.57 0.40
C ILE A 69 9.43 6.12 -0.20
N LYS A 70 10.28 6.80 0.60
CA LYS A 70 11.59 7.27 0.12
C LYS A 70 12.46 6.11 -0.38
N LYS A 71 12.59 5.03 0.39
CA LYS A 71 13.36 3.85 -0.05
C LYS A 71 12.81 3.26 -1.36
N CYS A 72 11.49 3.18 -1.51
CA CYS A 72 10.88 2.76 -2.78
C CYS A 72 11.24 3.70 -3.93
N VAL A 73 11.21 5.02 -3.72
CA VAL A 73 11.62 6.00 -4.73
C VAL A 73 13.10 5.86 -5.08
N ASP A 74 13.98 5.71 -4.07
CA ASP A 74 15.42 5.51 -4.27
C ASP A 74 15.71 4.27 -5.15
N ASP A 75 14.92 3.20 -4.98
CA ASP A 75 15.04 1.95 -5.76
C ASP A 75 14.21 1.96 -7.06
N ASN A 76 13.73 3.12 -7.51
CA ASN A 76 12.89 3.28 -8.71
C ASN A 76 11.66 2.35 -8.70
N ILE A 77 10.92 2.35 -7.59
CA ILE A 77 9.68 1.61 -7.42
C ILE A 77 8.52 2.59 -7.36
N ASN A 78 7.63 2.49 -8.35
CA ASN A 78 6.43 3.31 -8.42
C ASN A 78 5.38 2.81 -7.42
N THR A 79 5.13 3.58 -6.34
CA THR A 79 4.13 3.20 -5.32
C THR A 79 2.91 4.11 -5.28
N ILE A 80 1.75 3.54 -4.91
CA ILE A 80 0.48 4.23 -4.68
C ILE A 80 -0.11 3.76 -3.35
N VAL A 81 0.17 4.51 -2.28
CA VAL A 81 -0.26 4.21 -0.90
C VAL A 81 -0.97 5.43 -0.32
N PRO A 82 -2.26 5.30 0.10
CA PRO A 82 -3.02 6.42 0.65
C PRO A 82 -2.33 7.08 1.85
N PRO A 83 -2.12 8.41 1.84
CA PRO A 83 -1.50 9.09 2.96
C PRO A 83 -2.37 9.10 4.21
N ILE A 84 -1.72 9.13 5.37
CA ILE A 84 -2.41 9.31 6.64
C ILE A 84 -2.76 10.79 6.82
N ARG A 85 -4.05 11.12 6.70
CA ARG A 85 -4.56 12.45 7.08
C ARG A 85 -4.26 12.71 8.55
N THR A 86 -3.30 13.58 8.82
CA THR A 86 -2.97 14.10 10.15
C THR A 86 -3.69 15.43 10.38
N GLY A 87 -4.02 15.74 11.64
CA GLY A 87 -4.60 17.05 11.99
C GLY A 87 -6.12 17.19 11.86
N GLN A 88 -6.86 16.14 11.50
CA GLN A 88 -8.34 16.19 11.46
C GLN A 88 -8.93 16.62 12.81
N GLU A 89 -8.38 16.13 13.92
CA GLU A 89 -8.81 16.53 15.26
C GLU A 89 -8.58 18.02 15.54
N GLN A 90 -7.47 18.57 15.06
CA GLN A 90 -7.16 20.01 15.20
C GLN A 90 -8.10 20.86 14.34
N ARG A 91 -8.43 20.40 13.13
CA ARG A 91 -9.45 21.05 12.27
C ARG A 91 -10.82 21.03 12.92
N ASN A 92 -11.23 19.92 13.52
CA ASN A 92 -12.49 19.80 14.24
C ASN A 92 -12.55 20.78 15.45
N LYS A 93 -11.39 21.08 16.05
CA LYS A 93 -11.23 22.10 17.10
C LYS A 93 -11.09 23.54 16.56
N GLY A 94 -11.26 23.75 15.26
CA GLY A 94 -11.13 25.06 14.60
C GLY A 94 -9.70 25.63 14.59
N LYS A 95 -8.69 24.79 14.84
CA LYS A 95 -7.27 25.19 14.89
C LYS A 95 -6.59 25.03 13.54
N PHE A 96 -5.58 25.87 13.30
CA PHE A 96 -4.77 25.79 12.09
C PHE A 96 -3.90 24.54 12.07
N THR A 97 -3.97 23.82 10.96
CA THR A 97 -3.14 22.66 10.65
C THR A 97 -1.94 23.04 9.78
N LYS A 98 -1.04 22.08 9.51
CA LYS A 98 0.26 22.32 8.83
C LYS A 98 0.09 22.91 7.43
N ASP A 99 -0.99 22.57 6.74
CA ASP A 99 -1.44 23.09 5.44
C ASP A 99 -1.65 24.60 5.39
N MET A 100 -1.89 25.26 6.53
CA MET A 100 -2.00 26.72 6.59
C MET A 100 -0.62 27.43 6.66
N PHE A 101 0.47 26.67 6.75
CA PHE A 101 1.84 27.19 6.83
C PHE A 101 2.56 26.83 5.54
N VAL A 102 2.82 27.81 4.69
CA VAL A 102 3.47 27.63 3.39
C VAL A 102 4.97 27.64 3.60
N TYR A 103 5.68 26.67 3.00
CA TYR A 103 7.14 26.64 3.04
C TYR A 103 7.70 27.45 1.88
N ASP A 104 8.54 28.43 2.20
CA ASP A 104 9.34 29.18 1.24
C ASP A 104 10.74 28.55 1.15
N LYS A 105 11.08 28.07 -0.05
CA LYS A 105 12.36 27.43 -0.33
C LYS A 105 13.51 28.42 -0.41
N GLU A 106 13.26 29.66 -0.86
CA GLU A 106 14.32 30.66 -1.05
C GLU A 106 14.83 31.16 0.30
N GLN A 107 13.92 31.33 1.26
CA GLN A 107 14.25 31.85 2.59
C GLN A 107 14.49 30.76 3.64
N ASP A 108 14.35 29.47 3.26
CA ASP A 108 14.32 28.31 4.17
C ASP A 108 13.49 28.59 5.43
N ALA A 109 12.23 29.00 5.21
CA ALA A 109 11.32 29.43 6.27
C ALA A 109 9.88 29.04 5.98
N TYR A 110 9.06 28.94 7.03
CA TYR A 110 7.61 28.83 6.86
C TYR A 110 6.96 30.20 7.01
N VAL A 111 6.02 30.52 6.13
CA VAL A 111 5.15 31.69 6.25
C VAL A 111 3.88 31.26 6.97
N CYS A 112 3.58 31.91 8.10
CA CYS A 112 2.34 31.67 8.82
C CYS A 112 1.15 32.45 8.21
N PRO A 113 -0.11 32.12 8.57
CA PRO A 113 -1.29 32.84 8.08
C PRO A 113 -1.33 34.34 8.41
N ASN A 114 -0.51 34.80 9.35
CA ASN A 114 -0.35 36.22 9.69
C ASN A 114 0.85 36.87 8.97
N ASN A 115 1.34 36.25 7.89
CA ASN A 115 2.49 36.69 7.07
C ASN A 115 3.80 36.91 7.85
N LYS A 116 3.96 36.23 9.00
CA LYS A 116 5.22 36.20 9.75
C LYS A 116 6.04 34.97 9.41
N LEU A 117 7.35 35.14 9.35
CA LEU A 117 8.31 34.07 9.08
C LEU A 117 8.55 33.20 10.32
N ILE A 118 8.71 31.91 10.06
CA ILE A 118 9.08 30.89 11.02
C ILE A 118 10.39 30.29 10.50
N SER A 119 11.50 30.80 11.01
CA SER A 119 12.84 30.47 10.52
C SER A 119 13.34 29.14 11.09
N ARG A 120 14.25 28.52 10.34
CA ARG A 120 14.94 27.30 10.76
C ARG A 120 15.80 27.57 12.00
N THR A 121 15.76 26.64 12.95
CA THR A 121 16.66 26.62 14.10
C THR A 121 17.77 25.60 13.86
N SER A 122 18.93 25.78 14.50
CA SER A 122 20.03 24.80 14.52
C SER A 122 19.67 23.46 15.19
N SER A 123 18.55 23.40 15.91
CA SER A 123 18.08 22.16 16.55
C SER A 123 17.63 21.14 15.51
N LEU A 124 18.18 19.94 15.60
CA LEU A 124 17.75 18.77 14.84
C LEU A 124 17.06 17.79 15.78
N ASN A 125 16.05 17.10 15.26
CA ASN A 125 15.45 15.96 15.94
C ASN A 125 15.62 14.73 15.04
N GLN A 126 16.50 13.83 15.44
CA GLN A 126 16.63 12.51 14.83
C GLN A 126 15.67 11.56 15.52
N SER A 127 14.64 11.14 14.79
CA SER A 127 13.62 10.24 15.32
C SER A 127 13.13 9.31 14.21
N TYR A 128 12.97 8.02 14.52
CA TYR A 128 12.45 7.01 13.59
C TYR A 128 13.13 7.01 12.20
N ALA A 129 14.46 7.09 12.17
CA ALA A 129 15.27 7.17 10.95
C ALA A 129 14.94 8.37 10.04
N ARG A 130 14.54 9.49 10.63
CA ARG A 130 14.31 10.77 9.93
C ARG A 130 15.10 11.88 10.59
N THR A 131 15.72 12.74 9.78
CA THR A 131 16.28 14.00 10.26
C THR A 131 15.22 15.10 10.12
N MET A 132 14.66 15.53 11.26
CA MET A 132 13.67 16.61 11.29
C MET A 132 14.34 17.94 11.62
N HIS A 133 14.26 18.90 10.70
CA HIS A 133 14.65 20.28 10.92
C HIS A 133 13.57 21.02 11.69
N MET A 134 13.97 21.70 12.77
CA MET A 134 13.08 22.50 13.61
C MET A 134 12.93 23.91 13.06
N TYR A 135 11.70 24.41 13.03
CA TYR A 135 11.39 25.80 12.67
C TYR A 135 10.61 26.44 13.81
N ARG A 136 11.00 27.65 14.20
CA ARG A 136 10.40 28.39 15.31
C ARG A 136 10.10 29.82 14.91
N SER A 137 8.94 30.31 15.30
CA SER A 137 8.57 31.72 15.18
C SER A 137 9.14 32.50 16.37
N SER A 138 9.30 33.81 16.23
CA SER A 138 9.56 34.67 17.40
C SER A 138 8.42 34.58 18.43
N GLN A 139 8.77 34.59 19.71
CA GLN A 139 7.79 34.63 20.81
C GLN A 139 7.04 35.95 20.82
N THR A 140 7.71 37.07 20.56
CA THR A 140 7.10 38.41 20.56
C THR A 140 6.02 38.51 19.49
N ASP A 141 6.31 38.06 18.27
CA ASP A 141 5.35 38.03 17.16
C ASP A 141 4.13 37.14 17.46
N CYS A 142 4.30 36.05 18.21
CA CYS A 142 3.20 35.15 18.56
C CYS A 142 2.35 35.64 19.74
N LEU A 143 2.95 36.38 20.68
CA LEU A 143 2.25 36.90 21.85
C LEU A 143 1.30 38.04 21.48
N SER A 144 1.69 38.90 20.53
CA SER A 144 0.87 40.02 20.02
C SER A 144 -0.05 39.62 18.85
N CYS A 145 -0.08 38.35 18.47
CA CYS A 145 -0.77 37.89 17.26
C CYS A 145 -2.31 37.82 17.44
N PRO A 146 -3.11 38.42 16.53
CA PRO A 146 -4.57 38.40 16.62
C PRO A 146 -5.17 37.00 16.40
N ILE A 147 -4.46 36.13 15.69
CA ILE A 147 -4.92 34.76 15.37
C ILE A 147 -4.34 33.69 16.33
N LYS A 148 -3.75 34.11 17.45
CA LYS A 148 -3.08 33.23 18.42
C LYS A 148 -3.97 32.09 18.92
N SER A 149 -5.24 32.37 19.24
CA SER A 149 -6.20 31.40 19.78
C SER A 149 -6.48 30.24 18.81
N LYS A 150 -6.42 30.49 17.50
CA LYS A 150 -6.58 29.48 16.44
C LYS A 150 -5.26 28.78 16.08
N CYS A 151 -4.12 29.39 16.39
CA CYS A 151 -2.79 28.91 15.97
C CYS A 151 -2.06 28.09 17.04
N LEU A 152 -2.18 28.47 18.31
CA LEU A 152 -1.43 27.92 19.45
C LEU A 152 -2.37 27.35 20.53
N GLY A 153 -1.85 26.42 21.34
CA GLY A 153 -2.50 26.04 22.60
C GLY A 153 -2.26 27.09 23.68
N GLU A 154 -3.11 27.13 24.70
CA GLU A 154 -3.05 28.14 25.78
C GLU A 154 -1.68 28.22 26.47
N LYS A 155 -1.02 27.06 26.67
CA LYS A 155 0.30 26.96 27.31
C LYS A 155 1.48 27.19 26.35
N THR A 156 1.23 27.32 25.05
CA THR A 156 2.27 27.38 24.02
C THR A 156 2.62 28.83 23.70
N LYS A 157 3.88 29.23 23.92
CA LYS A 157 4.35 30.61 23.77
C LYS A 157 4.75 31.02 22.34
N GLN A 158 5.08 30.06 21.49
CA GLN A 158 5.52 30.28 20.11
C GLN A 158 5.14 29.12 19.21
N LYS A 159 5.01 29.37 17.90
CA LYS A 159 4.80 28.30 16.93
C LYS A 159 6.10 27.54 16.72
N GLN A 160 5.99 26.22 16.78
CA GLN A 160 7.06 25.30 16.41
C GLN A 160 6.52 24.34 15.36
N THR A 161 7.29 24.11 14.31
CA THR A 161 6.99 23.11 13.28
C THR A 161 8.24 22.34 12.91
N GLN A 162 8.05 21.16 12.36
CA GLN A 162 9.12 20.27 11.93
C GLN A 162 8.96 19.96 10.45
N ARG A 163 10.07 20.06 9.71
CA ARG A 163 10.17 19.65 8.31
C ARG A 163 11.16 18.48 8.23
N TRP A 164 10.75 17.42 7.56
CA TRP A 164 11.68 16.34 7.24
C TRP A 164 12.61 16.79 6.12
N GLU A 165 13.87 16.34 6.12
CA GLU A 165 14.85 16.65 5.07
C GLU A 165 14.33 16.31 3.65
N HIS A 166 13.53 15.24 3.52
CA HIS A 166 12.92 14.82 2.26
C HIS A 166 11.42 15.16 2.18
N GLN A 167 10.98 16.25 2.82
CA GLN A 167 9.57 16.64 2.81
C GLN A 167 9.04 16.91 1.40
N GLU A 168 9.88 17.42 0.49
CA GLU A 168 9.51 17.70 -0.89
C GLU A 168 9.06 16.44 -1.65
N LEU A 169 9.76 15.32 -1.46
CA LEU A 169 9.36 14.01 -2.00
C LEU A 169 7.95 13.62 -1.54
N LEU A 170 7.59 13.89 -0.29
CA LEU A 170 6.24 13.62 0.20
C LEU A 170 5.21 14.59 -0.36
N ASP A 171 5.60 15.85 -0.57
CA ASP A 171 4.72 16.86 -1.15
C ASP A 171 4.37 16.46 -2.60
N GLU A 172 5.35 16.08 -3.42
CA GLU A 172 5.16 15.52 -4.77
C GLU A 172 4.31 14.24 -4.74
N TYR A 173 4.62 13.32 -3.83
CA TYR A 173 3.85 12.10 -3.65
C TYR A 173 2.38 12.40 -3.31
N ASN A 174 2.11 13.39 -2.46
CA ASN A 174 0.76 13.80 -2.14
C ASN A 174 0.01 14.38 -3.34
N HIS A 175 0.68 15.15 -4.21
CA HIS A 175 0.09 15.63 -5.47
C HIS A 175 -0.25 14.46 -6.39
N LYS A 176 0.68 13.51 -6.57
CA LYS A 176 0.44 12.28 -7.33
C LYS A 176 -0.79 11.53 -6.80
N MET A 177 -0.95 11.41 -5.48
CA MET A 177 -2.09 10.72 -4.87
C MET A 177 -3.46 11.42 -5.11
N GLN A 178 -3.46 12.69 -5.54
CA GLN A 178 -4.69 13.43 -5.90
C GLN A 178 -5.13 13.20 -7.35
N THR A 179 -4.28 12.60 -8.19
CA THR A 179 -4.61 12.25 -9.58
C THR A 179 -5.74 11.22 -9.64
N ASP A 180 -6.53 11.26 -10.72
CA ASP A 180 -7.64 10.32 -10.89
C ASP A 180 -7.17 8.89 -11.15
N GLU A 181 -6.00 8.73 -11.78
CA GLU A 181 -5.33 7.43 -11.95
C GLU A 181 -5.04 6.78 -10.58
N SER A 182 -4.39 7.53 -9.67
CA SER A 182 -4.08 7.03 -8.33
C SER A 182 -5.35 6.66 -7.56
N LYS A 183 -6.41 7.49 -7.65
CA LYS A 183 -7.72 7.18 -7.03
C LYS A 183 -8.33 5.90 -7.60
N ALA A 184 -8.26 5.70 -8.92
CA ALA A 184 -8.79 4.52 -9.58
C ALA A 184 -8.07 3.24 -9.12
N ILE A 185 -6.74 3.30 -8.99
CA ILE A 185 -5.92 2.17 -8.51
C ILE A 185 -6.26 1.83 -7.05
N ILE A 186 -6.34 2.83 -6.18
CA ILE A 186 -6.71 2.64 -4.76
C ILE A 186 -8.09 2.01 -4.63
N LYS A 187 -9.07 2.43 -5.46
CA LYS A 187 -10.43 1.87 -5.46
C LYS A 187 -10.45 0.39 -5.81
N LYS A 188 -9.57 -0.06 -6.72
CA LYS A 188 -9.48 -1.48 -7.13
C LYS A 188 -8.73 -2.34 -6.11
N ARG A 189 -7.79 -1.76 -5.34
CA ARG A 189 -6.85 -2.48 -4.46
C ARG A 189 -7.51 -3.51 -3.53
N GLY A 190 -8.58 -3.13 -2.82
CA GLY A 190 -9.21 -4.00 -1.81
C GLY A 190 -9.55 -5.40 -2.36
N SER A 191 -10.16 -5.43 -3.54
CA SER A 191 -10.55 -6.67 -4.21
C SER A 191 -9.38 -7.59 -4.62
N ILE A 192 -8.16 -7.04 -4.74
CA ILE A 192 -7.00 -7.79 -5.23
C ILE A 192 -6.47 -8.72 -4.15
N VAL A 193 -6.24 -8.19 -2.95
CA VAL A 193 -5.60 -8.90 -1.83
C VAL A 193 -6.62 -9.65 -0.97
N GLU A 194 -7.86 -9.16 -0.88
CA GLU A 194 -8.92 -9.86 -0.15
C GLU A 194 -9.28 -11.21 -0.76
N HIS A 195 -9.17 -11.37 -2.09
CA HIS A 195 -9.51 -12.62 -2.75
C HIS A 195 -8.59 -13.80 -2.36
N PRO A 196 -7.25 -13.68 -2.44
CA PRO A 196 -6.34 -14.71 -1.93
C PRO A 196 -6.55 -14.99 -0.44
N PHE A 197 -6.61 -13.96 0.42
CA PHE A 197 -6.80 -14.18 1.86
C PHE A 197 -8.14 -14.85 2.17
N GLY A 198 -9.22 -14.45 1.49
CA GLY A 198 -10.53 -15.08 1.64
C GLY A 198 -10.50 -16.55 1.23
N THR A 199 -9.87 -16.87 0.11
CA THR A 199 -9.73 -18.25 -0.37
C THR A 199 -8.90 -19.09 0.59
N ILE A 200 -7.76 -18.58 1.05
CA ILE A 200 -6.88 -19.30 1.95
C ILE A 200 -7.59 -19.56 3.29
N LYS A 201 -8.20 -18.54 3.89
CA LYS A 201 -8.85 -18.69 5.20
C LYS A 201 -10.12 -19.53 5.13
N ARG A 202 -10.98 -19.29 4.13
CA ARG A 202 -12.32 -19.93 4.06
C ARG A 202 -12.33 -21.25 3.31
N SER A 203 -11.58 -21.37 2.21
CA SER A 203 -11.57 -22.60 1.40
C SER A 203 -10.46 -23.57 1.81
N LEU A 204 -9.30 -23.08 2.27
CA LEU A 204 -8.23 -23.97 2.75
C LEU A 204 -8.28 -24.19 4.27
N GLY A 205 -9.15 -23.46 5.00
CA GLY A 205 -9.32 -23.62 6.44
C GLY A 205 -8.12 -23.12 7.26
N TRP A 206 -7.33 -22.20 6.71
CA TRP A 206 -6.16 -21.68 7.41
C TRP A 206 -6.54 -20.56 8.39
N ASP A 207 -6.45 -20.87 9.69
CA ASP A 207 -6.73 -19.90 10.76
C ASP A 207 -5.49 -19.55 11.61
N HIS A 208 -4.49 -20.43 11.69
CA HIS A 208 -3.29 -20.25 12.50
C HIS A 208 -2.09 -21.03 11.94
N PHE A 209 -0.88 -20.67 12.40
CA PHE A 209 0.35 -21.41 12.08
C PHE A 209 0.53 -22.59 13.04
N LEU A 210 0.97 -23.73 12.50
CA LEU A 210 1.22 -24.95 13.26
C LEU A 210 2.61 -24.94 13.90
N VAL A 211 3.57 -24.24 13.30
CA VAL A 211 4.95 -24.17 13.79
C VAL A 211 5.25 -22.85 14.49
N ARG A 212 6.34 -22.85 15.28
CA ARG A 212 6.86 -21.66 15.96
C ARG A 212 8.27 -21.33 15.48
N GLY A 213 8.62 -20.05 15.53
CA GLY A 213 9.91 -19.54 15.08
C GLY A 213 9.86 -19.03 13.65
N LYS A 214 10.37 -17.82 13.42
CA LYS A 214 10.20 -17.05 12.18
C LYS A 214 10.55 -17.86 10.91
N LYS A 215 11.67 -18.60 10.93
CA LYS A 215 12.10 -19.43 9.79
C LYS A 215 11.11 -20.54 9.44
N LYS A 216 10.62 -21.26 10.45
CA LYS A 216 9.65 -22.36 10.25
C LYS A 216 8.31 -21.81 9.76
N VAL A 217 7.85 -20.72 10.38
CA VAL A 217 6.58 -20.07 10.04
C VAL A 217 6.62 -19.47 8.64
N ALA A 218 7.74 -18.88 8.22
CA ALA A 218 7.93 -18.42 6.85
C ALA A 218 7.83 -19.56 5.84
N GLY A 219 8.38 -20.75 6.16
CA GLY A 219 8.24 -21.95 5.33
C GLY A 219 6.80 -22.43 5.22
N GLU A 220 6.08 -22.52 6.35
CA GLU A 220 4.66 -22.87 6.38
C GLU A 220 3.82 -21.88 5.56
N ASN A 221 4.06 -20.58 5.73
CA ASN A 221 3.41 -19.52 4.96
C ASN A 221 3.67 -19.66 3.46
N ALA A 222 4.92 -19.90 3.05
CA ALA A 222 5.28 -20.08 1.65
C ALA A 222 4.54 -21.29 1.03
N LEU A 223 4.40 -22.40 1.76
CA LEU A 223 3.65 -23.58 1.30
C LEU A 223 2.16 -23.28 1.13
N ILE A 224 1.56 -22.50 2.03
CA ILE A 224 0.16 -22.06 1.93
C ILE A 224 -0.04 -21.20 0.67
N MET A 225 0.83 -20.20 0.47
CA MET A 225 0.75 -19.31 -0.71
C MET A 225 0.99 -20.08 -2.01
N PHE A 226 1.92 -21.03 -2.02
CA PHE A 226 2.15 -21.93 -3.15
C PHE A 226 0.91 -22.78 -3.45
N THR A 227 0.27 -23.35 -2.43
CA THR A 227 -0.95 -24.15 -2.59
C THR A 227 -2.09 -23.34 -3.21
N TYR A 228 -2.26 -22.09 -2.76
CA TYR A 228 -3.22 -21.16 -3.36
C TYR A 228 -2.88 -20.89 -4.83
N ASN A 229 -1.63 -20.53 -5.14
CA ASN A 229 -1.19 -20.26 -6.52
C ASN A 229 -1.37 -21.49 -7.42
N PHE A 230 -1.03 -22.67 -6.93
CA PHE A 230 -1.16 -23.91 -7.69
C PHE A 230 -2.62 -24.22 -8.01
N LYS A 231 -3.52 -24.11 -7.01
CA LYS A 231 -4.97 -24.25 -7.22
C LYS A 231 -5.47 -23.20 -8.21
N ARG A 232 -5.00 -21.96 -8.11
CA ARG A 232 -5.37 -20.86 -9.01
C ARG A 232 -4.94 -21.13 -10.45
N LEU A 233 -3.72 -21.62 -10.65
CA LEU A 233 -3.18 -22.00 -11.95
C LEU A 233 -4.04 -23.10 -12.58
N LEU A 234 -4.30 -24.18 -11.86
CA LEU A 234 -5.12 -25.29 -12.37
C LEU A 234 -6.54 -24.85 -12.73
N ASN A 235 -7.14 -23.94 -11.96
CA ASN A 235 -8.45 -23.38 -12.29
C ASN A 235 -8.41 -22.46 -13.52
N LEU A 236 -7.28 -21.83 -13.81
CA LEU A 236 -7.14 -20.89 -14.93
C LEU A 236 -6.90 -21.60 -16.26
N ILE A 237 -6.09 -22.66 -16.28
CA ILE A 237 -5.68 -23.33 -17.52
C ILE A 237 -6.17 -24.79 -17.64
N GLY A 238 -6.68 -25.37 -16.56
CA GLY A 238 -7.08 -26.76 -16.51
C GLY A 238 -5.91 -27.75 -16.47
N ILE A 239 -6.22 -29.01 -16.15
CA ILE A 239 -5.20 -30.07 -15.98
C ILE A 239 -4.52 -30.42 -17.32
N ALA A 240 -5.27 -30.40 -18.42
CA ALA A 240 -4.73 -30.76 -19.74
C ALA A 240 -3.63 -29.80 -20.19
N LEU A 241 -3.90 -28.48 -20.11
CA LEU A 241 -2.92 -27.46 -20.51
C LEU A 241 -1.77 -27.36 -19.50
N PHE A 242 -2.04 -27.59 -18.21
CA PHE A 242 -0.98 -27.71 -17.20
C PHE A 242 0.00 -28.86 -17.51
N LYS A 243 -0.47 -30.03 -17.95
CA LYS A 243 0.42 -31.12 -18.37
C LYS A 243 1.32 -30.71 -19.53
N LYS A 244 0.76 -30.01 -20.52
CA LYS A 244 1.55 -29.46 -21.65
C LYS A 244 2.60 -28.46 -21.16
N LEU A 245 2.24 -27.56 -20.23
CA LEU A 245 3.16 -26.63 -19.58
C LEU A 245 4.33 -27.34 -18.90
N MET A 246 4.07 -28.42 -18.15
CA MET A 246 5.14 -29.18 -17.50
C MET A 246 6.09 -29.84 -18.51
N ILE A 247 5.56 -30.35 -19.63
CA ILE A 247 6.38 -30.92 -20.72
C ILE A 247 7.21 -29.82 -21.40
N ALA A 248 6.60 -28.67 -21.66
CA ALA A 248 7.25 -27.51 -22.26
C ALA A 248 8.41 -26.99 -21.38
N ILE A 249 8.19 -26.85 -20.07
CA ILE A 249 9.24 -26.47 -19.09
C ILE A 249 10.40 -27.48 -19.15
N LYS A 250 10.11 -28.78 -19.15
CA LYS A 250 11.14 -29.83 -19.22
C LYS A 250 11.95 -29.78 -20.52
N LYS A 251 11.32 -29.39 -21.63
CA LYS A 251 11.95 -29.32 -22.97
C LYS A 251 12.58 -27.96 -23.28
N GLY A 252 12.37 -26.94 -22.44
CA GLY A 252 12.83 -25.57 -22.67
C GLY A 252 12.05 -24.80 -23.74
N ASN A 253 10.98 -25.37 -24.32
CA ASN A 253 10.16 -24.70 -25.33
C ASN A 253 8.98 -23.96 -24.67
N LEU A 254 9.23 -22.74 -24.20
CA LEU A 254 8.25 -21.92 -23.48
C LEU A 254 7.43 -20.98 -24.39
N SER A 255 7.86 -20.72 -25.62
CA SER A 255 7.15 -19.81 -26.54
C SER A 255 5.78 -20.36 -26.92
N ASP A 256 5.75 -21.61 -27.40
CA ASP A 256 4.57 -22.19 -28.03
C ASP A 256 3.45 -22.39 -27.00
N ILE A 257 3.84 -22.82 -25.80
CA ILE A 257 2.87 -23.02 -24.71
C ILE A 257 2.33 -21.71 -24.15
N ARG A 258 3.10 -20.62 -24.20
CA ARG A 258 2.63 -19.29 -23.76
C ARG A 258 1.51 -18.79 -24.66
N GLU A 259 1.64 -18.96 -25.97
CA GLU A 259 0.60 -18.59 -26.93
C GLU A 259 -0.65 -19.45 -26.75
N GLU A 260 -0.49 -20.76 -26.59
CA GLU A 260 -1.62 -21.66 -26.34
C GLU A 260 -2.38 -21.30 -25.05
N ILE A 261 -1.65 -21.01 -23.96
CA ILE A 261 -2.24 -20.53 -22.70
C ILE A 261 -2.94 -19.19 -22.88
N ALA A 262 -2.34 -18.24 -23.61
CA ALA A 262 -2.95 -16.94 -23.85
C ALA A 262 -4.27 -17.06 -24.63
N LEU A 263 -4.30 -17.88 -25.67
CA LEU A 263 -5.50 -18.18 -26.47
C LEU A 263 -6.57 -18.91 -25.64
N TYR A 264 -6.17 -19.87 -24.80
CA TYR A 264 -7.10 -20.57 -23.91
C TYR A 264 -7.75 -19.60 -22.92
N ILE A 265 -6.98 -18.73 -22.28
CA ILE A 265 -7.51 -17.74 -21.34
C ILE A 265 -8.43 -16.74 -22.06
N ALA A 266 -8.06 -16.30 -23.27
CA ALA A 266 -8.87 -15.36 -24.05
C ALA A 266 -10.21 -15.98 -24.47
N SER A 267 -10.19 -17.21 -25.00
CA SER A 267 -11.39 -17.94 -25.39
C SER A 267 -12.30 -18.24 -24.19
N PHE A 268 -11.74 -18.71 -23.06
CA PHE A 268 -12.51 -18.94 -21.84
C PHE A 268 -13.21 -17.67 -21.35
N ARG A 269 -12.53 -16.51 -21.37
CA ARG A 269 -13.14 -15.22 -21.04
C ARG A 269 -14.26 -14.83 -22.00
N PHE A 270 -14.08 -15.07 -23.30
CA PHE A 270 -15.11 -14.82 -24.31
C PHE A 270 -16.35 -15.69 -24.10
N TYR A 271 -16.16 -17.00 -23.88
CA TYR A 271 -17.26 -17.92 -23.60
C TYR A 271 -18.00 -17.58 -22.31
N MET A 272 -17.28 -17.25 -21.24
CA MET A 272 -17.89 -16.80 -19.99
C MET A 272 -18.68 -15.50 -20.16
N ALA A 273 -18.14 -14.52 -20.89
CA ALA A 273 -18.85 -13.27 -21.17
C ALA A 273 -20.13 -13.52 -21.98
N ARG A 274 -20.09 -14.40 -22.99
CA ARG A 274 -21.27 -14.83 -23.73
C ARG A 274 -22.28 -15.58 -22.87
N PHE A 275 -21.81 -16.49 -22.02
CA PHE A 275 -22.66 -17.22 -21.09
C PHE A 275 -23.37 -16.27 -20.13
N PHE A 276 -22.65 -15.34 -19.49
CA PHE A 276 -23.28 -14.33 -18.63
C PHE A 276 -24.23 -13.43 -19.37
N LYS A 277 -23.90 -13.02 -20.61
CA LYS A 277 -24.82 -12.24 -21.45
C LYS A 277 -26.11 -13.01 -21.73
N ILE A 278 -26.01 -14.29 -22.11
CA ILE A 278 -27.17 -15.17 -22.33
C ILE A 278 -27.99 -15.33 -21.05
N VAL A 279 -27.35 -15.59 -19.90
CA VAL A 279 -28.06 -15.76 -18.61
C VAL A 279 -28.74 -14.46 -18.15
N LEU A 280 -28.09 -13.30 -18.34
CA LEU A 280 -28.65 -12.00 -17.98
C LEU A 280 -29.77 -11.58 -18.95
N GLU A 281 -29.66 -11.92 -20.24
CA GLU A 281 -30.71 -11.68 -21.25
C GLU A 281 -31.88 -12.67 -21.12
N CYS A 282 -31.63 -13.93 -20.74
CA CYS A 282 -32.67 -14.93 -20.47
C CYS A 282 -33.49 -14.64 -19.21
N ASN A 283 -33.00 -13.80 -18.28
CA ASN A 283 -33.79 -13.39 -17.11
C ASN A 283 -34.94 -12.40 -17.43
N LEU A 284 -35.14 -12.03 -18.70
CA LEU A 284 -36.30 -11.27 -19.18
C LEU A 284 -37.40 -12.13 -19.83
N GLY A 285 -37.25 -13.47 -19.88
CA GLY A 285 -38.21 -14.34 -20.57
C GLY A 285 -38.48 -15.66 -19.85
N ARG A 286 -39.52 -15.67 -19.01
CA ARG A 286 -40.29 -16.83 -18.53
C ARG A 286 -39.49 -18.02 -17.96
N ILE A 287 -39.49 -18.11 -16.64
CA ILE A 287 -39.32 -19.38 -15.92
C ILE A 287 -40.62 -20.18 -16.09
N ILE A 288 -40.55 -21.35 -16.70
CA ILE A 288 -41.56 -22.41 -16.60
C ILE A 288 -40.79 -23.63 -16.05
N CYS A 289 -41.38 -24.25 -15.03
CA CYS A 289 -40.83 -25.20 -14.03
C CYS A 289 -39.63 -26.07 -14.45
#